data_AF-A0A7H5F4K1-F1
#
_entry.id   AF-A0A7H5F4K1-F1
#
_cell.length_a   1.000
_cell.length_b   1.000
_cell.length_c   1.000
_cell.angle_alpha   90.00
_cell.angle_beta   90.00
_cell.angle_gamma   90.00
#
_symmetry.space_group_name_H-M   'P 1'
#
loop_
_entity.id
_entity.type
_entity.pdbx_description
1 polymer ?
#
loop_
_entity_poly.entity_id
_entity_poly.type
_entity_poly.pdbx_seq_one_letter_code
_entity_poly.pdbx_strand_id
1 'polypeptide(L)'
;APDTYRVEFVTPAGLTPSPADQGGDDATDSDALAGGVTAPIVLESGENDPTIDAGYYQTASLGDFVFLDRDADGQQDAGEPGIENVTVNLLVDGAQVATTTTDGSGFYQFTDLTPGVEYVVEFVSPAGFESSPANVGDDATDSDADETTGQSPVVILASGENNPTIDAGFYETASL
;
A
#
# COMPACT_ATOMS: atom_id res chain seq x y z
N ALA A 1 -30.90 1.88 -37.69
CA ALA A 1 -29.79 2.84 -37.87
C ALA A 1 -28.86 2.64 -36.69
N PRO A 2 -27.55 2.89 -36.82
CA PRO A 2 -26.68 2.88 -35.66
C PRO A 2 -27.14 3.95 -34.68
N ASP A 3 -27.22 3.59 -33.41
CA ASP A 3 -27.55 4.50 -32.31
C ASP A 3 -26.36 4.54 -31.33
N THR A 4 -26.22 5.66 -30.63
CA THR A 4 -25.15 5.88 -29.65
C THR A 4 -25.70 5.76 -28.23
N TYR A 5 -25.07 4.91 -27.43
CA TYR A 5 -25.44 4.58 -26.07
C TYR A 5 -24.33 4.95 -25.10
N ARG A 6 -24.69 5.01 -23.81
CA ARG A 6 -23.76 5.04 -22.68
C ARG A 6 -24.35 4.13 -21.61
N VAL A 7 -23.48 3.40 -20.92
CA VAL A 7 -23.86 2.64 -19.73
C VAL A 7 -23.37 3.38 -18.51
N GLU A 8 -24.24 3.51 -17.51
CA GLU A 8 -23.91 4.05 -16.20
C GLU A 8 -23.93 2.91 -15.18
N PHE A 9 -22.77 2.67 -14.59
CA PHE A 9 -22.58 1.78 -13.46
C PHE A 9 -22.55 2.59 -12.17
N VAL A 10 -23.38 2.20 -11.21
CA VAL A 10 -23.38 2.80 -9.87
C VAL A 10 -22.31 2.12 -9.04
N THR A 11 -21.30 2.87 -8.60
CA THR A 11 -20.25 2.36 -7.73
C THR A 11 -20.84 1.85 -6.41
N PRO A 12 -20.64 0.57 -6.04
CA PRO A 12 -21.07 0.06 -4.76
C PRO A 12 -20.36 0.77 -3.60
N ALA A 13 -21.07 0.95 -2.49
CA ALA A 13 -20.50 1.61 -1.31
C ALA A 13 -19.25 0.85 -0.80
N GLY A 14 -18.18 1.60 -0.54
CA GLY A 14 -16.91 1.06 -0.05
C GLY A 14 -16.00 0.47 -1.14
N LEU A 15 -16.39 0.55 -2.42
CA LEU A 15 -15.54 0.15 -3.54
C LEU A 15 -15.05 1.36 -4.34
N THR A 16 -13.89 1.18 -4.96
CA THR A 16 -13.27 2.10 -5.92
C THR A 16 -13.36 1.49 -7.32
N PRO A 17 -13.77 2.25 -8.35
CA PRO A 17 -13.73 1.78 -9.73
C PRO A 17 -12.30 1.42 -10.16
N SER A 18 -12.15 0.28 -10.83
CA SER A 18 -10.91 -0.06 -11.51
C SER A 18 -10.65 0.92 -12.66
N PRO A 19 -9.38 1.15 -13.05
CA PRO A 19 -9.08 1.96 -14.22
C PRO A 19 -9.72 1.35 -15.47
N ALA A 20 -10.22 2.22 -16.36
CA ALA A 20 -10.84 1.78 -17.59
C ALA A 20 -9.81 1.35 -18.66
N ASP A 21 -10.25 0.52 -19.60
CA ASP A 21 -9.52 0.14 -20.82
C ASP A 21 -8.09 -0.38 -20.54
N GLN A 22 -7.95 -1.21 -19.51
CA GLN A 22 -6.64 -1.73 -19.07
C GLN A 22 -6.30 -3.04 -19.77
N GLY A 23 -5.13 -3.05 -20.43
CA GLY A 23 -4.69 -4.21 -21.20
C GLY A 23 -5.12 -4.08 -22.65
N GLY A 24 -5.50 -5.19 -23.27
CA GLY A 24 -5.92 -5.20 -24.68
C GLY A 24 -7.01 -6.20 -24.99
N ASP A 25 -7.69 -6.73 -23.96
CA ASP A 25 -8.81 -7.65 -24.10
C ASP A 25 -10.07 -7.02 -23.52
N ASP A 26 -10.78 -6.35 -24.43
CA ASP A 26 -12.05 -5.63 -24.24
C ASP A 26 -13.11 -6.45 -23.49
N ALA A 27 -13.05 -7.78 -23.57
CA ALA A 27 -14.04 -8.66 -22.94
C ALA A 27 -13.81 -8.87 -21.43
N THR A 28 -12.77 -8.27 -20.86
CA THR A 28 -12.33 -8.54 -19.49
C THR A 28 -11.86 -7.33 -18.71
N ASP A 29 -11.71 -6.18 -19.37
CA ASP A 29 -11.34 -4.93 -18.74
C ASP A 29 -12.56 -4.02 -18.55
N SER A 30 -12.42 -3.10 -17.60
CA SER A 30 -13.51 -2.21 -17.22
C SER A 30 -13.71 -1.13 -18.28
N ASP A 31 -14.93 -0.93 -18.78
CA ASP A 31 -15.26 0.19 -19.67
C ASP A 31 -15.68 1.46 -18.94
N ALA A 32 -16.02 1.31 -17.66
CA ALA A 32 -16.53 2.39 -16.84
C ALA A 32 -15.41 3.42 -16.55
N LEU A 33 -15.53 4.63 -17.11
CA LEU A 33 -14.62 5.74 -16.80
C LEU A 33 -14.78 6.22 -15.35
N ALA A 34 -13.89 7.11 -14.92
CA ALA A 34 -14.05 7.83 -13.65
C ALA A 34 -15.43 8.49 -13.56
N GLY A 35 -16.24 8.06 -12.58
CA GLY A 35 -17.64 8.45 -12.43
C GLY A 35 -18.65 7.37 -12.86
N GLY A 36 -18.19 6.18 -13.27
CA GLY A 36 -19.03 5.02 -13.53
C GLY A 36 -19.70 5.01 -14.90
N VAL A 37 -19.37 5.94 -15.80
CA VAL A 37 -20.03 6.06 -17.11
C VAL A 37 -19.06 5.69 -18.23
N THR A 38 -19.48 4.84 -19.15
CA THR A 38 -18.68 4.44 -20.32
C THR A 38 -18.46 5.61 -21.29
N ALA A 39 -17.47 5.47 -22.17
CA ALA A 39 -17.41 6.25 -23.41
C ALA A 39 -18.68 6.02 -24.28
N PRO A 40 -18.98 6.87 -25.29
CA PRO A 40 -20.07 6.60 -26.22
C PRO A 40 -19.86 5.27 -26.96
N ILE A 41 -20.85 4.38 -26.88
CA ILE A 41 -20.86 3.08 -27.57
C ILE A 41 -21.78 3.21 -28.79
N VAL A 42 -21.31 2.82 -29.97
CA VAL A 42 -22.13 2.83 -31.19
C VAL A 42 -22.52 1.39 -31.50
N LEU A 43 -23.82 1.09 -31.47
CA LEU A 43 -24.33 -0.23 -31.85
C LEU A 43 -25.06 -0.16 -33.18
N GLU A 44 -24.71 -1.06 -34.09
CA GLU A 44 -25.41 -1.29 -35.35
C GLU A 44 -26.71 -2.08 -35.15
N SER A 45 -27.58 -2.04 -36.15
CA SER A 45 -28.88 -2.71 -36.08
C SER A 45 -28.74 -4.24 -35.95
N GLY A 46 -29.09 -4.77 -34.78
CA GLY A 46 -29.04 -6.20 -34.48
C GLY A 46 -27.73 -6.66 -33.85
N GLU A 47 -26.83 -5.73 -33.53
CA GLU A 47 -25.61 -6.00 -32.77
C GLU A 47 -25.92 -6.30 -31.30
N ASN A 48 -25.13 -7.18 -30.70
CA ASN A 48 -25.14 -7.48 -29.28
C ASN A 48 -23.71 -7.46 -28.78
N ASP A 49 -23.42 -6.53 -27.89
CA ASP A 49 -22.09 -6.34 -27.33
C ASP A 49 -22.07 -6.75 -25.85
N PRO A 50 -21.48 -7.90 -25.50
CA PRO A 50 -21.38 -8.37 -24.14
C PRO A 50 -20.06 -7.99 -23.45
N THR A 51 -19.22 -7.15 -24.07
CA THR A 51 -17.93 -6.75 -23.48
C THR A 51 -18.06 -5.63 -22.47
N ILE A 52 -19.18 -4.89 -22.50
CA ILE A 52 -19.40 -3.73 -21.62
C ILE A 52 -19.48 -4.12 -20.15
N ASP A 53 -18.41 -3.87 -19.40
CA ASP A 53 -18.28 -4.24 -17.99
C ASP A 53 -17.69 -3.14 -17.10
N ALA A 54 -17.66 -3.41 -15.80
CA ALA A 54 -17.10 -2.50 -14.80
C ALA A 54 -16.43 -3.27 -13.66
N GLY A 55 -15.14 -3.01 -13.47
CA GLY A 55 -14.33 -3.54 -12.37
C GLY A 55 -14.36 -2.64 -11.14
N TYR A 56 -14.26 -3.25 -9.95
CA TYR A 56 -14.18 -2.54 -8.67
C TYR A 56 -13.24 -3.24 -7.70
N TYR A 57 -12.55 -2.48 -6.85
CA TYR A 57 -11.69 -2.99 -5.79
C TYR A 57 -11.92 -2.25 -4.46
N GLN A 58 -11.47 -2.85 -3.36
CA GLN A 58 -11.37 -2.18 -2.05
C GLN A 58 -9.94 -1.69 -1.88
N THR A 59 -9.77 -0.45 -1.41
CA THR A 59 -8.45 0.06 -1.04
C THR A 59 -7.87 -0.75 0.11
N ALA A 60 -6.54 -0.78 0.16
CA ALA A 60 -5.77 -1.51 1.15
C ALA A 60 -5.04 -0.55 2.10
N SER A 61 -4.38 -1.11 3.10
CA SER A 61 -3.58 -0.38 4.09
C SER A 61 -2.39 -1.19 4.54
N LEU A 62 -1.31 -0.51 4.94
CA LEU A 62 -0.15 -1.12 5.57
C LEU A 62 0.40 -0.24 6.70
N GLY A 63 1.16 -0.86 7.60
CA GLY A 63 1.96 -0.21 8.63
C GLY A 63 2.47 -1.25 9.64
N ASP A 64 2.98 -0.77 10.76
CA ASP A 64 2.51 -1.11 12.11
C ASP A 64 3.34 -0.29 13.11
N PHE A 65 4.58 -0.68 13.39
CA PHE A 65 5.29 -0.23 14.58
C PHE A 65 6.77 0.09 14.33
N VAL A 66 7.26 1.17 14.95
CA VAL A 66 8.69 1.46 15.06
C VAL A 66 9.10 1.39 16.51
N PHE A 67 10.08 0.54 16.84
CA PHE A 67 10.41 0.16 18.20
C PHE A 67 11.86 0.45 18.58
N LEU A 68 12.07 0.74 19.87
CA LEU A 68 13.40 0.80 20.47
C LEU A 68 13.82 -0.62 20.87
N ASP A 69 14.60 -1.22 19.99
CA ASP A 69 15.27 -2.50 20.19
C ASP A 69 16.40 -2.30 21.20
N ARG A 70 16.19 -2.73 22.44
CA ARG A 70 17.09 -2.43 23.56
C ARG A 70 18.27 -3.35 23.64
N ASP A 71 18.18 -4.54 23.06
CA ASP A 71 19.24 -5.53 23.06
C ASP A 71 19.85 -5.80 21.67
N ALA A 72 19.38 -5.07 20.66
CA ALA A 72 19.86 -5.04 19.29
C ALA A 72 19.73 -6.41 18.60
N ASP A 73 18.67 -7.15 18.89
CA ASP A 73 18.45 -8.49 18.36
C ASP A 73 17.55 -8.54 17.11
N GLY A 74 16.90 -7.42 16.77
CA GLY A 74 16.03 -7.29 15.60
C GLY A 74 14.59 -7.75 15.82
N GLN A 75 14.19 -8.09 17.05
CA GLN A 75 12.86 -8.54 17.41
C GLN A 75 12.17 -7.57 18.37
N GLN A 76 10.85 -7.44 18.21
CA GLN A 76 10.00 -6.68 19.12
C GLN A 76 9.77 -7.44 20.42
N ASP A 77 10.47 -7.00 21.45
CA ASP A 77 10.51 -7.69 22.72
C ASP A 77 9.59 -7.06 23.78
N ALA A 78 9.20 -7.87 24.76
CA ALA A 78 8.28 -7.42 25.79
C ALA A 78 8.88 -6.29 26.66
N GLY A 79 8.32 -5.08 26.53
CA GLY A 79 8.75 -3.90 27.30
C GLY A 79 9.64 -2.93 26.50
N GLU A 80 9.88 -3.23 25.23
CA GLU A 80 10.44 -2.30 24.27
C GLU A 80 9.40 -1.26 23.87
N PRO A 81 9.71 0.04 24.06
CA PRO A 81 8.77 1.10 23.71
C PRO A 81 8.84 1.41 22.23
N GLY A 82 7.76 1.93 21.67
CA GLY A 82 7.81 2.54 20.35
C GLY A 82 8.57 3.87 20.33
N ILE A 83 9.04 4.27 19.15
CA ILE A 83 9.77 5.51 18.92
C ILE A 83 8.84 6.51 18.23
N GLU A 84 8.61 7.64 18.89
CA GLU A 84 7.78 8.73 18.36
C GLU A 84 8.54 9.57 17.30
N ASN A 85 7.79 10.15 16.35
CA ASN A 85 8.28 11.13 15.36
C ASN A 85 9.34 10.58 14.38
N VAL A 86 9.36 9.26 14.16
CA VAL A 86 10.16 8.66 13.08
C VAL A 86 9.47 8.97 11.76
N THR A 87 10.22 9.51 10.80
CA THR A 87 9.67 9.78 9.47
C THR A 87 9.58 8.48 8.69
N VAL A 88 8.40 8.19 8.17
CA VAL A 88 8.14 6.99 7.37
C VAL A 88 7.63 7.42 5.99
N ASN A 89 8.31 6.99 4.94
CA ASN A 89 7.97 7.30 3.56
C ASN A 89 7.41 6.07 2.87
N LEU A 90 6.39 6.25 2.05
CA LEU A 90 5.89 5.22 1.16
C LEU A 90 6.41 5.50 -0.25
N LEU A 91 7.05 4.51 -0.86
CA LEU A 91 7.67 4.59 -2.17
C LEU A 91 6.95 3.68 -3.18
N VAL A 92 6.90 4.12 -4.43
CA VAL A 92 6.53 3.32 -5.62
C VAL A 92 7.56 3.62 -6.69
N ASP A 93 8.13 2.58 -7.32
CA ASP A 93 9.22 2.71 -8.30
C ASP A 93 10.40 3.58 -7.81
N GLY A 94 10.67 3.54 -6.50
CA GLY A 94 11.73 4.33 -5.84
C GLY A 94 11.40 5.83 -5.66
N ALA A 95 10.20 6.28 -6.02
CA ALA A 95 9.74 7.64 -5.78
C ALA A 95 8.79 7.70 -4.58
N GLN A 96 8.99 8.70 -3.71
CA GLN A 96 8.09 8.95 -2.59
C GLN A 96 6.70 9.37 -3.07
N VAL A 97 5.68 8.58 -2.71
CA VAL A 97 4.27 8.85 -3.02
C VAL A 97 3.49 9.36 -1.81
N ALA A 98 3.93 9.03 -0.59
CA ALA A 98 3.35 9.52 0.66
C ALA A 98 4.41 9.57 1.78
N THR A 99 4.09 10.27 2.87
CA THR A 99 4.90 10.30 4.09
C THR A 99 4.01 10.50 5.31
N THR A 100 4.43 9.92 6.43
CA THR A 100 3.82 10.09 7.75
C THR A 100 4.90 10.08 8.82
N THR A 101 4.51 10.25 10.07
CA THR A 101 5.39 10.10 11.24
C THR A 101 4.75 9.17 12.25
N THR A 102 5.56 8.38 12.95
CA THR A 102 5.09 7.54 14.05
C THR A 102 4.50 8.39 15.18
N ASP A 103 3.45 7.88 15.80
CA ASP A 103 2.80 8.53 16.93
C ASP A 103 3.57 8.33 18.26
N GLY A 104 3.03 8.86 19.36
CA GLY A 104 3.65 8.78 20.70
C GLY A 104 3.82 7.37 21.26
N SER A 105 3.21 6.37 20.61
CA SER A 105 3.39 4.96 20.94
C SER A 105 4.25 4.23 19.92
N GLY A 106 4.68 4.86 18.83
CA GLY A 106 5.50 4.25 17.77
C GLY A 106 4.72 3.75 16.56
N PHE A 107 3.40 3.92 16.54
CA PHE A 107 2.57 3.38 15.45
C PHE A 107 2.52 4.33 14.26
N TYR A 108 2.45 3.77 13.05
CA TYR A 108 2.21 4.50 11.81
C TYR A 108 1.27 3.72 10.89
N GLN A 109 0.64 4.40 9.93
CA GLN A 109 -0.21 3.72 8.95
C GLN A 109 -0.34 4.51 7.65
N PHE A 110 -0.37 3.78 6.53
CA PHE A 110 -0.84 4.26 5.25
C PHE A 110 -2.17 3.58 4.90
N THR A 111 -3.15 4.38 4.48
CA THR A 111 -4.49 3.93 4.08
C THR A 111 -4.77 4.35 2.65
N ASP A 112 -5.92 3.92 2.10
CA ASP A 112 -6.35 4.24 0.74
C ASP A 112 -5.35 3.81 -0.35
N LEU A 113 -4.65 2.68 -0.13
CA LEU A 113 -3.66 2.14 -1.05
C LEU A 113 -4.32 1.34 -2.17
N THR A 114 -3.75 1.43 -3.37
CA THR A 114 -4.21 0.69 -4.54
C THR A 114 -3.65 -0.73 -4.49
N PRO A 115 -4.50 -1.77 -4.46
CA PRO A 115 -4.05 -3.16 -4.49
C PRO A 115 -3.23 -3.48 -5.75
N GLY A 116 -2.30 -4.42 -5.63
CA GLY A 116 -1.46 -4.87 -6.74
C GLY A 116 -0.32 -3.93 -7.15
N VAL A 117 -0.21 -2.75 -6.53
CA VAL A 117 0.96 -1.87 -6.65
C VAL A 117 2.10 -2.41 -5.77
N GLU A 118 3.33 -2.34 -6.30
CA GLU A 118 4.55 -2.65 -5.55
C GLU A 118 4.94 -1.44 -4.68
N TYR A 119 4.66 -1.54 -3.39
CA TYR A 119 5.02 -0.56 -2.39
C TYR A 119 6.33 -0.93 -1.69
N VAL A 120 7.09 0.09 -1.29
CA VAL A 120 8.22 -0.05 -0.36
C VAL A 120 8.06 0.99 0.75
N VAL A 121 8.27 0.60 2.00
CA VAL A 121 8.29 1.53 3.13
C VAL A 121 9.73 1.87 3.44
N GLU A 122 10.02 3.15 3.60
CA GLU A 122 11.34 3.65 4.00
C GLU A 122 11.24 4.37 5.35
N PHE A 123 12.01 3.89 6.31
CA PHE A 123 12.13 4.45 7.64
C PHE A 123 13.39 5.32 7.70
N VAL A 124 13.22 6.61 7.97
CA VAL A 124 14.34 7.52 8.15
C VAL A 124 14.91 7.31 9.55
N SER A 125 16.16 6.84 9.61
CA SER A 125 16.83 6.58 10.89
C SER A 125 16.81 7.81 11.82
N PRO A 126 16.25 7.68 13.05
CA PRO A 126 16.19 8.77 14.01
C PRO A 126 17.57 9.20 14.48
N ALA A 127 17.76 10.49 14.74
CA ALA A 127 19.04 11.00 15.21
C ALA A 127 19.46 10.35 16.54
N GLY A 128 20.65 9.75 16.55
CA GLY A 128 21.21 9.08 17.73
C GLY A 128 20.95 7.57 17.80
N PHE A 129 20.27 7.01 16.80
CA PHE A 129 19.96 5.60 16.68
C PHE A 129 20.72 4.96 15.51
N GLU A 130 20.89 3.65 15.60
CA GLU A 130 21.30 2.76 14.50
C GLU A 130 20.15 1.80 14.20
N SER A 131 20.08 1.30 12.96
CA SER A 131 19.05 0.33 12.55
C SER A 131 19.33 -1.05 13.16
N SER A 132 18.28 -1.72 13.61
CA SER A 132 18.33 -3.10 14.11
C SER A 132 18.59 -4.12 12.99
N PRO A 133 19.07 -5.33 13.32
CA PRO A 133 19.16 -6.44 12.37
C PRO A 133 17.83 -6.71 11.68
N ALA A 134 17.84 -6.77 10.35
CA ALA A 134 16.61 -6.94 9.59
C ALA A 134 16.19 -8.41 9.44
N ASN A 135 14.88 -8.66 9.37
CA ASN A 135 14.24 -9.95 9.06
C ASN A 135 14.67 -11.10 9.99
N VAL A 136 14.75 -10.85 11.30
CA VAL A 136 15.24 -11.81 12.31
C VAL A 136 14.10 -12.47 13.07
N GLY A 137 13.57 -13.57 12.57
CA GLY A 137 12.65 -14.40 13.36
C GLY A 137 11.23 -14.42 12.82
N ASP A 138 10.27 -13.96 13.61
CA ASP A 138 8.84 -13.96 13.25
C ASP A 138 8.49 -12.62 12.60
N ASP A 139 8.00 -12.68 11.37
CA ASP A 139 7.63 -11.57 10.48
C ASP A 139 6.63 -10.59 11.12
N ALA A 140 5.83 -11.04 12.09
CA ALA A 140 4.91 -10.15 12.81
C ALA A 140 5.60 -9.31 13.90
N THR A 141 6.90 -9.49 14.12
CA THR A 141 7.65 -8.90 15.23
C THR A 141 9.09 -8.55 14.88
N ASP A 142 9.58 -8.83 13.67
CA ASP A 142 10.95 -8.47 13.32
C ASP A 142 11.03 -7.01 12.86
N SER A 143 12.23 -6.60 12.44
CA SER A 143 12.44 -5.34 11.74
C SER A 143 12.55 -5.61 10.25
N ASP A 144 11.68 -5.05 9.41
CA ASP A 144 11.76 -5.19 7.95
C ASP A 144 12.81 -4.27 7.33
N ALA A 145 13.08 -3.15 8.00
CA ALA A 145 13.92 -2.08 7.47
C ALA A 145 15.36 -2.55 7.26
N ASP A 146 15.83 -2.53 6.01
CA ASP A 146 17.23 -2.80 5.67
C ASP A 146 18.17 -1.84 6.42
N GLU A 147 19.22 -2.38 7.03
CA GLU A 147 20.13 -1.65 7.92
C GLU A 147 20.84 -0.47 7.26
N THR A 148 20.98 -0.47 5.93
CA THR A 148 21.71 0.57 5.19
C THR A 148 20.78 1.60 4.57
N THR A 149 19.64 1.15 4.04
CA THR A 149 18.72 1.99 3.26
C THR A 149 17.49 2.42 4.06
N GLY A 150 17.17 1.72 5.16
CA GLY A 150 15.94 1.89 5.91
C GLY A 150 14.70 1.37 5.18
N GLN A 151 14.86 0.64 4.07
CA GLN A 151 13.77 0.22 3.20
C GLN A 151 13.31 -1.20 3.53
N SER A 152 12.00 -1.42 3.55
CA SER A 152 11.39 -2.75 3.63
C SER A 152 11.59 -3.54 2.33
N PRO A 153 11.33 -4.86 2.34
CA PRO A 153 11.02 -5.59 1.12
C PRO A 153 9.82 -4.99 0.36
N VAL A 154 9.65 -5.39 -0.90
CA VAL A 154 8.48 -5.01 -1.70
C VAL A 154 7.22 -5.64 -1.11
N VAL A 155 6.20 -4.81 -0.89
CA VAL A 155 4.88 -5.19 -0.39
C VAL A 155 3.86 -5.05 -1.50
N ILE A 156 3.13 -6.13 -1.80
CA ILE A 156 2.01 -6.14 -2.75
C ILE A 156 0.75 -6.50 -2.00
N LEU A 157 -0.19 -5.55 -1.91
CA LEU A 157 -1.43 -5.71 -1.16
C LEU A 157 -2.56 -6.27 -2.05
N ALA A 158 -3.35 -7.18 -1.50
CA ALA A 158 -4.62 -7.61 -2.07
C ALA A 158 -5.74 -6.59 -1.81
N SER A 159 -6.82 -6.70 -2.57
CA SER A 159 -7.99 -5.81 -2.43
C SER A 159 -8.62 -5.94 -1.04
N GLY A 160 -8.64 -4.83 -0.29
CA GLY A 160 -9.16 -4.77 1.08
C GLY A 160 -8.21 -5.31 2.15
N GLU A 161 -6.95 -5.56 1.82
CA GLU A 161 -5.95 -6.03 2.77
C GLU A 161 -5.55 -4.95 3.78
N ASN A 162 -5.37 -5.36 5.03
CA ASN A 162 -4.64 -4.61 6.04
C ASN A 162 -3.41 -5.45 6.41
N ASN A 163 -2.22 -4.92 6.11
CA ASN A 163 -0.96 -5.57 6.45
C ASN A 163 -0.30 -4.85 7.64
N PRO A 164 -0.33 -5.44 8.86
CA PRO A 164 0.26 -4.86 10.06
C PRO A 164 1.62 -5.49 10.41
N THR A 165 2.44 -5.85 9.42
CA THR A 165 3.72 -6.53 9.67
C THR A 165 4.90 -5.77 9.09
N ILE A 166 4.75 -4.46 8.82
CA ILE A 166 5.84 -3.65 8.27
C ILE A 166 6.41 -2.78 9.37
N ASP A 167 7.48 -3.25 9.98
CA ASP A 167 8.05 -2.74 11.22
C ASP A 167 9.50 -2.27 11.06
N ALA A 168 9.97 -1.46 12.01
CA ALA A 168 11.38 -1.06 12.06
C ALA A 168 11.90 -0.98 13.50
N GLY A 169 12.97 -1.71 13.76
CA GLY A 169 13.74 -1.65 15.00
C GLY A 169 14.89 -0.65 14.89
N PHE A 170 15.11 0.11 15.96
CA PHE A 170 16.28 0.96 16.12
C PHE A 170 16.85 0.85 17.53
N TYR A 171 18.17 0.93 17.67
CA TYR A 171 18.85 0.88 18.97
C TYR A 171 19.81 2.05 19.17
N GLU A 172 20.01 2.46 20.42
CA GLU A 172 21.01 3.48 20.78
C GLU A 172 22.40 2.85 20.94
N THR A 173 23.43 3.53 20.43
CA THR A 173 24.81 3.08 20.68
C THR A 173 25.35 3.64 21.99
N ALA A 174 26.00 2.77 22.78
CA ALA A 174 26.70 3.21 23.98
C ALA A 174 27.93 4.05 23.59
N SER A 175 28.12 5.19 24.27
CA SER A 175 29.35 5.99 24.20
C SER A 175 30.05 6.05 25.56
N LEU A 176 31.38 6.18 25.54
CA LEU A 176 32.26 6.35 26.71
C LEU A 176 32.80 7.77 26.81
#